data_AF-A0A842SRP5-F1
#
_entry.id   AF-A0A842SRP5-F1
#
_cell.length_a   1.000
_cell.length_b   1.000
_cell.length_c   1.000
_cell.angle_alpha   90.00
_cell.angle_beta   90.00
_cell.angle_gamma   90.00
#
_symmetry.space_group_name_H-M   'P 1'
#
loop_
_entity.id
_entity.type
_entity.pdbx_description
1 polymer ?
#
loop_
_entity_poly.entity_id
_entity_poly.type
_entity_poly.pdbx_seq_one_letter_code
_entity_poly.pdbx_strand_id
1 'polypeptide(L)'
;MLPPTATETKRACDRRNTIFSREACVVRDAQRTSNKKMARQTTKPLLPTLKEKKRYLTYQLHGEGLPANAGSLLIPELRSILGVFDAAAAGLLNITYDQQTGRGVIRTTLAKARQARAAMLLTTSLSKHRVMIHPITTSGILNKAKQAM
;
A
#
# COMPACT_ATOMS: atom_id res chain seq x y z
N MET A 1 -18.94 37.49 21.30
CA MET A 1 -18.02 37.22 22.41
C MET A 1 -17.04 36.15 21.97
N LEU A 2 -15.77 36.51 21.79
CA LEU A 2 -14.70 35.62 21.32
C LEU A 2 -14.06 34.89 22.51
N PRO A 3 -13.58 33.64 22.36
CA PRO A 3 -12.95 32.90 23.44
C PRO A 3 -11.57 33.48 23.80
N PRO A 4 -11.16 33.45 25.09
CA PRO A 4 -9.91 34.02 25.54
C PRO A 4 -8.69 33.26 25.01
N THR A 5 -7.64 34.00 24.68
CA THR A 5 -6.37 33.53 24.12
C THR A 5 -5.54 32.76 25.16
N ALA A 6 -4.79 31.76 24.70
CA ALA A 6 -4.07 30.72 25.48
C ALA A 6 -2.98 31.21 26.46
N THR A 7 -2.91 32.52 26.72
CA THR A 7 -1.92 33.17 27.58
C THR A 7 -2.35 33.23 29.05
N GLU A 8 -3.64 33.07 29.36
CA GLU A 8 -4.16 33.26 30.72
C GLU A 8 -4.23 31.97 31.56
N THR A 9 -4.20 30.78 30.95
CA THR A 9 -4.19 29.50 31.70
C THR A 9 -2.86 29.20 32.39
N LYS A 10 -1.77 29.91 32.05
CA LYS A 10 -0.44 29.68 32.65
C LYS A 10 -0.24 30.33 34.01
N ARG A 11 -1.06 31.33 34.40
CA ARG A 11 -0.83 32.10 35.65
C ARG A 11 -1.58 31.58 36.88
N ALA A 12 -2.40 30.54 36.73
CA ALA A 12 -3.11 29.92 37.86
C ALA A 12 -2.31 28.82 38.58
N CYS A 13 -1.16 28.40 38.05
CA CYS A 13 -0.42 27.23 38.56
C CYS A 13 0.73 27.58 39.54
N ASP A 14 0.93 28.86 39.86
CA ASP A 14 2.15 29.32 40.55
C ASP A 14 1.98 29.72 42.02
N ARG A 15 0.83 29.43 42.65
CA ARG A 15 0.62 29.72 44.08
C ARG A 15 -0.05 28.57 44.81
N ARG A 16 0.66 27.45 44.92
CA ARG A 16 0.60 26.61 46.13
C ARG A 16 1.88 25.78 46.23
N ASN A 17 2.62 26.12 47.27
CA ASN A 17 3.77 25.45 47.81
C ASN A 17 3.44 23.96 48.04
N THR A 18 4.22 23.04 47.46
CA THR A 18 5.08 22.07 48.14
C THR A 18 5.36 20.82 47.29
N ILE A 19 6.63 20.68 46.91
CA ILE A 19 7.40 19.42 46.82
C ILE A 19 7.10 18.45 45.66
N PHE A 20 5.92 18.45 45.03
CA PHE A 20 5.55 17.39 44.06
C PHE A 20 5.78 17.68 42.56
N SER A 21 6.47 18.77 42.20
CA SER A 21 6.52 19.25 40.81
C SER A 21 7.87 19.08 40.10
N ARG A 22 8.95 18.76 40.83
CA ARG A 22 10.29 18.61 40.22
C ARG A 22 10.49 17.23 39.58
N GLU A 23 9.89 16.17 40.12
CA GLU A 23 10.02 14.82 39.53
C GLU A 23 9.23 14.66 38.23
N ALA A 24 8.07 15.32 38.11
CA ALA A 24 7.21 15.21 36.93
C ALA A 24 7.76 15.93 35.67
N CYS A 25 8.77 16.80 35.82
CA CYS A 25 9.38 17.52 34.70
C CYS A 25 10.57 16.74 34.11
N VAL A 26 11.42 16.12 34.95
CA VAL A 26 12.58 15.34 34.48
C VAL A 26 12.16 14.08 33.72
N VAL A 27 11.05 13.45 34.11
CA VAL A 27 10.58 12.20 33.48
C VAL A 27 10.04 12.43 32.05
N ARG A 28 9.58 13.65 31.71
CA ARG A 28 9.03 13.95 30.38
C ARG A 28 10.10 14.18 29.31
N ASP A 29 11.25 14.74 29.68
CA ASP A 29 12.34 14.97 28.72
C ASP A 29 13.16 13.69 28.44
N ALA A 30 13.22 12.76 29.38
CA ALA A 30 13.87 11.46 29.19
C ALA A 30 13.14 10.56 28.18
N GLN A 31 11.82 10.75 27.98
CA GLN A 31 11.04 9.94 27.04
C GLN A 31 11.12 10.42 25.59
N ARG A 32 11.70 11.61 25.32
CA ARG A 32 11.78 12.18 23.96
C ARG A 32 13.02 11.74 23.19
N THR A 33 14.07 11.32 23.89
CA THR A 33 15.35 10.93 23.29
C THR A 33 15.48 9.42 23.04
N SER A 34 14.66 8.59 23.69
CA SER A 34 14.66 7.13 23.53
C SER A 34 14.06 6.65 22.20
N ASN A 35 13.19 7.44 21.56
CA ASN A 35 12.55 7.03 20.30
C ASN A 35 13.35 7.41 19.04
N LYS A 36 14.53 8.04 19.18
CA LYS A 36 15.30 8.61 18.07
C LYS A 36 16.35 7.66 17.47
N LYS A 37 16.50 6.43 17.98
CA LYS A 37 17.61 5.53 17.65
C LYS A 37 17.26 4.06 17.43
N MET A 38 16.02 3.72 17.07
CA MET A 38 15.78 2.41 16.45
C MET A 38 16.16 2.49 14.97
N ALA A 39 17.44 2.28 14.66
CA ALA A 39 17.88 2.03 13.29
C ALA A 39 17.10 0.81 12.79
N ARG A 40 16.16 1.02 11.85
CA ARG A 40 15.43 -0.06 11.18
C ARG A 40 16.47 -0.98 10.55
N GLN A 41 16.62 -2.19 11.09
CA GLN A 41 17.44 -3.23 10.47
C GLN A 41 16.79 -3.59 9.14
N THR A 42 17.22 -2.89 8.09
CA THR A 42 16.81 -3.16 6.72
C THR A 42 17.82 -4.14 6.15
N THR A 43 17.33 -5.26 5.65
CA THR A 43 18.17 -6.22 4.92
C THR A 43 18.88 -5.48 3.80
N LYS A 44 20.20 -5.70 3.66
CA LYS A 44 20.98 -5.09 2.58
C LYS A 44 20.32 -5.42 1.23
N PRO A 45 20.25 -4.46 0.29
CA PRO A 45 19.64 -4.70 -1.00
C PRO A 45 20.40 -5.81 -1.73
N LEU A 46 19.65 -6.73 -2.34
CA LEU A 46 20.24 -7.78 -3.17
C LEU A 46 20.96 -7.15 -4.36
N LEU A 47 22.03 -7.82 -4.79
CA LEU A 47 22.73 -7.50 -6.04
C LEU A 47 21.73 -7.46 -7.21
N PRO A 48 21.95 -6.58 -8.21
CA PRO A 48 21.02 -6.41 -9.32
C PRO A 48 20.79 -7.71 -10.10
N THR A 49 21.79 -8.59 -10.16
CA THR A 49 21.71 -9.90 -10.80
C THR A 49 20.85 -10.90 -10.04
N LEU A 50 20.90 -10.87 -8.70
CA LEU A 50 20.12 -11.77 -7.83
C LEU A 50 18.71 -11.24 -7.57
N LYS A 51 18.50 -9.94 -7.79
CA LYS A 51 17.20 -9.29 -7.59
C LYS A 51 16.18 -9.79 -8.60
N GLU A 52 14.97 -10.05 -8.11
CA GLU A 52 13.82 -10.40 -8.94
C GLU A 52 13.55 -9.32 -10.02
N LYS A 53 13.47 -9.77 -11.27
CA LYS A 53 13.11 -8.92 -12.41
C LYS A 53 11.60 -8.69 -12.43
N LYS A 54 11.16 -7.58 -11.84
CA LYS A 54 9.74 -7.18 -11.77
C LYS A 54 9.19 -6.55 -13.06
N ARG A 55 7.89 -6.69 -13.24
CA ARG A 55 7.05 -6.02 -14.24
C ARG A 55 5.76 -5.52 -13.60
N TYR A 56 5.24 -4.43 -14.13
CA TYR A 56 4.02 -3.77 -13.71
C TYR A 56 3.01 -3.86 -14.84
N LEU A 57 1.86 -4.46 -14.57
CA LEU A 57 0.75 -4.61 -15.49
C LEU A 57 -0.33 -3.60 -15.11
N THR A 58 -0.64 -2.69 -16.03
CA THR A 58 -1.77 -1.78 -15.88
C THR A 58 -2.99 -2.40 -16.55
N TYR A 59 -4.13 -2.37 -15.89
CA TYR A 59 -5.38 -2.96 -16.35
C TYR A 59 -6.56 -2.04 -16.06
N GLN A 60 -7.65 -2.24 -16.78
CA GLN A 60 -8.94 -1.60 -16.58
C GLN A 60 -10.01 -2.67 -16.36
N LEU A 61 -10.85 -2.47 -15.35
CA LEU A 61 -11.99 -3.31 -15.04
C LEU A 61 -13.25 -2.68 -15.60
N HIS A 62 -13.98 -3.45 -16.39
CA HIS A 62 -15.31 -3.09 -16.89
C HIS A 62 -16.35 -4.03 -16.26
N GLY A 63 -17.39 -3.47 -15.68
CA GLY A 63 -18.47 -4.23 -15.07
C GLY A 63 -19.44 -3.31 -14.34
N GLU A 64 -20.60 -3.84 -14.00
CA GLU A 64 -21.62 -3.11 -13.26
C GLU A 64 -21.52 -3.41 -11.76
N GLY A 65 -21.56 -2.35 -10.94
CA GLY A 65 -21.57 -2.49 -9.49
C GLY A 65 -20.29 -3.10 -8.90
N LEU A 66 -19.11 -2.77 -9.42
CA LEU A 66 -17.85 -3.29 -8.87
C LEU A 66 -17.67 -2.87 -7.39
N PRO A 67 -17.19 -3.80 -6.54
CA PRO A 67 -16.85 -3.47 -5.17
C PRO A 67 -15.64 -2.51 -5.12
N ALA A 68 -15.60 -1.66 -4.09
CA ALA A 68 -14.46 -0.75 -3.85
C ALA A 68 -13.11 -1.49 -3.77
N ASN A 69 -13.15 -2.73 -3.29
CA ASN A 69 -11.98 -3.60 -3.11
C ASN A 69 -11.73 -4.54 -4.30
N ALA A 70 -12.21 -4.23 -5.50
CA ALA A 70 -12.06 -5.12 -6.66
C ALA A 70 -10.61 -5.52 -6.94
N GLY A 71 -9.65 -4.61 -6.76
CA GLY A 71 -8.23 -4.91 -6.98
C GLY A 71 -7.64 -5.96 -6.02
N SER A 72 -8.11 -6.05 -4.77
CA SER A 72 -7.65 -7.09 -3.83
C SER A 72 -8.33 -8.43 -4.08
N LEU A 73 -9.60 -8.40 -4.50
CA LEU A 73 -10.37 -9.58 -4.89
C LEU A 73 -9.89 -10.20 -6.21
N LEU A 74 -9.24 -9.43 -7.07
CA LEU A 74 -8.69 -9.92 -8.34
C LEU A 74 -7.49 -10.85 -8.13
N ILE A 75 -6.67 -10.62 -7.08
CA ILE A 75 -5.50 -11.46 -6.80
C ILE A 75 -5.85 -12.93 -6.54
N PRO A 76 -6.80 -13.31 -5.66
CA PRO A 76 -7.16 -14.72 -5.47
C PRO A 76 -7.71 -15.36 -6.75
N GLU A 77 -8.46 -14.63 -7.58
CA GLU A 77 -8.94 -15.14 -8.88
C GLU A 77 -7.80 -15.40 -9.86
N LEU A 78 -6.82 -14.49 -9.95
CA LEU A 78 -5.64 -14.76 -10.78
C LEU A 78 -4.82 -15.95 -10.26
N ARG A 79 -4.79 -16.16 -8.93
CA ARG A 79 -4.11 -17.31 -8.34
C ARG A 79 -4.84 -18.62 -8.63
N SER A 80 -6.16 -18.63 -8.66
CA SER A 80 -6.94 -19.82 -9.00
C SER A 80 -6.71 -20.23 -10.45
N ILE A 81 -6.67 -19.26 -11.38
CA ILE A 81 -6.45 -19.52 -12.82
C ILE A 81 -5.01 -19.97 -13.10
N LEU A 82 -4.01 -19.36 -12.47
CA LEU A 82 -2.61 -19.74 -12.66
C LEU A 82 -2.26 -21.04 -11.95
N GLY A 83 -2.97 -21.39 -10.88
CA GLY A 83 -2.62 -22.50 -10.00
C GLY A 83 -1.49 -22.16 -9.02
N VAL A 84 -1.22 -23.06 -8.08
CA VAL A 84 -0.36 -22.79 -6.90
C VAL A 84 1.09 -22.47 -7.27
N PHE A 85 1.71 -23.28 -8.13
CA PHE A 85 3.12 -23.15 -8.50
C PHE A 85 3.37 -21.88 -9.33
N ASP A 86 2.54 -21.65 -10.34
CA ASP A 86 2.69 -20.49 -11.23
C ASP A 86 2.29 -19.19 -10.53
N ALA A 87 1.31 -19.22 -9.62
CA ALA A 87 0.99 -18.08 -8.77
C ALA A 87 2.17 -17.67 -7.89
N ALA A 88 2.86 -18.64 -7.28
CA ALA A 88 4.05 -18.40 -6.46
C ALA A 88 5.19 -17.81 -7.30
N ALA A 89 5.45 -18.37 -8.49
CA ALA A 89 6.47 -17.87 -9.41
C ALA A 89 6.13 -16.49 -10.01
N ALA A 90 4.85 -16.17 -10.18
CA ALA A 90 4.40 -14.90 -10.73
C ALA A 90 4.52 -13.73 -9.76
N GLY A 91 4.57 -13.99 -8.45
CA GLY A 91 4.74 -12.95 -7.43
C GLY A 91 3.67 -11.84 -7.51
N LEU A 92 2.41 -12.24 -7.75
CA LEU A 92 1.30 -11.31 -7.97
C LEU A 92 1.02 -10.46 -6.74
N LEU A 93 1.07 -9.14 -6.91
CA LEU A 93 0.76 -8.17 -5.85
C LEU A 93 0.02 -6.97 -6.43
N ASN A 94 -1.12 -6.63 -5.84
CA ASN A 94 -1.86 -5.42 -6.20
C ASN A 94 -1.18 -4.19 -5.55
N ILE A 95 -0.83 -3.17 -6.35
CA ILE A 95 -0.11 -1.98 -5.85
C ILE A 95 -1.07 -0.82 -5.65
N THR A 96 -1.90 -0.55 -6.64
CA THR A 96 -2.82 0.59 -6.63
C THR A 96 -4.01 0.21 -7.48
N TYR A 97 -5.19 0.56 -6.99
CA TYR A 97 -6.45 0.44 -7.69
C TYR A 97 -7.22 1.72 -7.48
N ASP A 98 -7.67 2.33 -8.56
CA ASP A 98 -8.55 3.48 -8.55
C ASP A 98 -9.98 3.01 -8.87
N GLN A 99 -10.87 3.21 -7.90
CA GLN A 99 -12.26 2.80 -8.00
C GLN A 99 -13.05 3.65 -9.00
N GLN A 100 -12.69 4.92 -9.18
CA GLN A 100 -13.45 5.83 -10.05
C GLN A 100 -13.27 5.47 -11.52
N THR A 101 -12.03 5.20 -11.92
CA THR A 101 -11.69 4.84 -13.31
C THR A 101 -11.75 3.33 -13.55
N GLY A 102 -11.81 2.52 -12.48
CA GLY A 102 -11.70 1.06 -12.57
C GLY A 102 -10.32 0.59 -13.00
N ARG A 103 -9.29 1.45 -12.92
CA ARG A 103 -7.93 1.13 -13.36
C ARG A 103 -7.06 0.70 -12.20
N GLY A 104 -6.14 -0.22 -12.45
CA GLY A 104 -5.21 -0.69 -11.43
C GLY A 104 -3.86 -1.11 -11.97
N VAL A 105 -2.91 -1.29 -11.06
CA VAL A 105 -1.57 -1.76 -11.35
C VAL A 105 -1.23 -2.97 -10.49
N ILE A 106 -0.88 -4.07 -11.16
CA ILE A 106 -0.40 -5.31 -10.55
C ILE A 106 1.09 -5.48 -10.81
N ARG A 107 1.83 -5.83 -9.76
CA ARG A 107 3.19 -6.32 -9.89
C ARG A 107 3.20 -7.80 -10.22
N THR A 108 4.11 -8.18 -11.11
CA THR A 108 4.42 -9.56 -11.45
C THR A 108 5.92 -9.70 -11.76
N THR A 109 6.39 -10.92 -11.96
CA THR A 109 7.73 -11.21 -12.47
C THR A 109 7.77 -11.12 -13.99
N LEU A 110 8.94 -10.78 -14.55
CA LEU A 110 9.15 -10.69 -16.01
C LEU A 110 8.81 -12.00 -16.71
N ALA A 111 9.21 -13.13 -16.14
CA ALA A 111 9.00 -14.45 -16.73
C ALA A 111 7.51 -14.81 -16.86
N LYS A 112 6.67 -14.38 -15.91
CA LYS A 112 5.25 -14.74 -15.84
C LYS A 112 4.31 -13.63 -16.31
N ALA A 113 4.84 -12.51 -16.80
CA ALA A 113 4.03 -11.36 -17.23
C ALA A 113 3.05 -11.65 -18.38
N ARG A 114 3.37 -12.58 -19.28
CA ARG A 114 2.47 -13.01 -20.37
C ARG A 114 1.33 -13.90 -19.84
N GLN A 115 1.66 -14.83 -18.95
CA GLN A 115 0.68 -15.73 -18.32
C GLN A 115 -0.28 -14.96 -17.42
N ALA A 116 0.22 -14.00 -16.64
CA ALA A 116 -0.62 -13.12 -15.83
C ALA A 116 -1.61 -12.30 -16.69
N ARG A 117 -1.19 -11.80 -17.86
CA ARG A 117 -2.09 -11.12 -18.81
C ARG A 117 -3.15 -12.05 -19.37
N ALA A 118 -2.78 -13.28 -19.73
CA ALA A 118 -3.75 -14.27 -20.18
C ALA A 118 -4.77 -14.61 -19.08
N ALA A 119 -4.32 -14.80 -17.83
CA ALA A 119 -5.20 -15.05 -16.71
C ALA A 119 -6.21 -13.91 -16.45
N MET A 120 -5.77 -12.65 -16.61
CA MET A 120 -6.68 -11.49 -16.53
C MET A 120 -7.78 -11.56 -17.59
N LEU A 121 -7.43 -11.86 -18.84
CA LEU A 121 -8.40 -11.95 -19.94
C LEU A 121 -9.41 -13.10 -19.75
N LEU A 122 -8.99 -14.19 -19.09
CA LEU A 122 -9.83 -15.35 -18.80
C LEU A 122 -10.77 -15.12 -17.60
N THR A 123 -10.51 -14.11 -16.77
CA THR A 123 -11.35 -13.81 -15.61
C THR A 123 -12.63 -13.13 -16.08
N THR A 124 -13.75 -13.87 -16.06
CA THR A 124 -15.07 -13.37 -16.49
C THR A 124 -15.98 -12.92 -15.34
N SER A 125 -15.64 -13.32 -14.13
CA SER A 125 -16.40 -13.04 -12.92
C SER A 125 -15.48 -12.78 -11.76
N LEU A 126 -15.85 -11.85 -10.90
CA LEU A 126 -15.12 -11.52 -9.69
C LEU A 126 -16.11 -11.51 -8.54
N SER A 127 -15.98 -12.49 -7.63
CA SER A 127 -16.98 -12.79 -6.60
C SER A 127 -18.36 -13.09 -7.22
N LYS A 128 -19.30 -12.13 -7.19
CA LYS A 128 -20.66 -12.26 -7.73
C LYS A 128 -20.95 -11.35 -8.93
N HIS A 129 -19.97 -10.55 -9.34
CA HIS A 129 -20.12 -9.57 -10.41
C HIS A 129 -19.50 -10.10 -11.69
N ARG A 130 -20.20 -9.91 -12.82
CA ARG A 130 -19.66 -10.17 -14.15
C ARG A 130 -18.73 -9.02 -14.51
N VAL A 131 -17.47 -9.34 -14.82
CA VAL A 131 -16.42 -8.34 -15.03
C VAL A 131 -15.59 -8.76 -16.24
N MET A 132 -15.18 -7.79 -17.04
CA MET A 132 -14.20 -7.95 -18.11
C MET A 132 -12.94 -7.15 -17.76
N ILE A 133 -11.79 -7.83 -17.77
CA ILE A 133 -10.51 -7.20 -17.46
C ILE A 133 -9.78 -6.89 -18.77
N HIS A 134 -9.52 -5.61 -19.02
CA HIS A 134 -8.75 -5.16 -20.18
C HIS A 134 -7.32 -4.78 -19.76
N PRO A 135 -6.28 -5.54 -20.16
CA PRO A 135 -4.90 -5.17 -19.90
C PRO A 135 -4.47 -4.02 -20.83
N ILE A 136 -4.04 -2.89 -20.27
CA ILE A 136 -3.65 -1.69 -21.03
C ILE A 136 -2.18 -1.78 -21.47
N THR A 137 -1.27 -1.93 -20.51
CA THR A 137 0.17 -1.88 -20.80
C THR A 137 1.00 -2.67 -19.79
N THR A 138 2.24 -2.98 -20.17
CA THR A 138 3.25 -3.60 -19.31
C THR A 138 4.49 -2.72 -19.24
N SER A 139 4.92 -2.38 -18.02
CA SER A 139 6.09 -1.53 -17.79
C SER A 139 7.09 -2.18 -16.83
N GLY A 140 8.38 -1.83 -16.97
CA GLY A 140 9.41 -2.17 -15.98
C GLY A 140 9.46 -1.20 -14.79
N ILE A 141 8.84 -0.03 -14.91
CA ILE A 141 8.95 1.08 -13.95
C ILE A 141 7.55 1.44 -13.47
N LEU A 142 7.38 1.53 -12.15
CA LEU A 142 6.10 1.84 -11.51
C LEU A 142 5.55 3.19 -11.96
N ASN A 143 6.39 4.22 -12.03
CA ASN A 143 5.95 5.57 -12.41
C ASN A 143 5.39 5.60 -13.84
N LYS A 144 6.01 4.88 -14.77
CA LYS A 144 5.49 4.73 -16.14
C LYS A 144 4.17 3.95 -16.18
N ALA A 145 4.00 2.95 -15.32
CA ALA A 145 2.74 2.21 -15.22
C ALA A 145 1.60 3.07 -14.68
N LYS A 146 1.89 3.93 -13.70
CA LYS A 146 0.93 4.89 -13.12
C LYS A 146 0.51 5.97 -14.11
N GLN A 147 1.40 6.40 -15.00
CA GLN A 147 1.07 7.36 -16.07
C GLN A 147 0.13 6.78 -17.13
N ALA A 148 0.05 5.46 -17.24
CA ALA A 148 -0.84 4.76 -18.16
C ALA A 148 -2.19 4.37 -17.51
N MET A 149 -2.36 4.64 -16.22
CA MET A 149 -3.66 4.65 -15.55
C MET A 149 -4.40 5.93 -15.91
#